data_AF-A0A9E4IFC9-F1
#
_entry.id   AF-A0A9E4IFC9-F1
#
_cell.length_a   1.000
_cell.length_b   1.000
_cell.length_c   1.000
_cell.angle_alpha   90.00
_cell.angle_beta   90.00
_cell.angle_gamma   90.00
#
_symmetry.space_group_name_H-M   'P 1'
#
loop_
_entity.id
_entity.type
_entity.pdbx_description
1 polymer ?
#
loop_
_entity_poly.entity_id
_entity_poly.type
_entity_poly.pdbx_seq_one_letter_code
_entity_poly.pdbx_strand_id
1 'polypeptide(L)'
;MNSVLDGATVEVIRHYLNSTAEQMRRTLVRTAFNPVIYEVLDFGISMYDRDRRLIAESSGLLSFLGANDYAIVKGVDRMGVENLDPGDVVILNYPYWSGAHAADAMMFAPVFAEGSEVPDAYLAVRAHWMDLGAKDPGYVLDSTSVHQEGLILPAVKLVRRGEIDQQMMAILQYNSRLPVNIIGDFNAQVACLRVGERRLHQIWEKFGLGAVDEAVDVIIEHGAETAREAVLAMPDGQWAAHDWLDDDGVSDDLIRMAVTVTIEGESFTVDYGDSDGAVPGPVNMPFGSTVSLAKNVFKSLTTPHAPANHGHYQPLRVICPPGNLFHAVYPSATYTLWTGMAGFEMVNKALAQGMGQIAASSGSDLPGFMAVGTHPDTGEMFLVSNNEGIGWGATPNYDGANALQHLSTTAVRNTSIEVLEHRSPVFHERLELRQDSGGAGRWRGGLGVCREVKFLATGEVLSMKKKTKTKPWGLRGGLQPETNAMIVWPDTDRAHRARMERFTMYPGDRFRNLSGGGGGWGDPLDRPVELVLQDVLDEYVSLEQAEKAYGVKMRADGTATPTGARSGRSPS
;
A
#
# COMPACT_ATOMS: atom_id res chain seq x y z
N MET A 1 25.49 15.57 -20.02
CA MET A 1 26.80 15.14 -20.56
C MET A 1 26.54 14.32 -21.81
N ASN A 2 27.27 14.54 -22.92
CA ASN A 2 27.12 13.69 -24.10
C ASN A 2 27.75 12.32 -23.78
N SER A 3 26.92 11.32 -23.53
CA SER A 3 27.35 9.92 -23.37
C SER A 3 28.04 9.43 -24.64
N VAL A 4 29.09 8.63 -24.47
CA VAL A 4 29.80 7.94 -25.56
C VAL A 4 29.01 6.70 -26.01
N LEU A 5 28.05 6.23 -25.20
CA LEU A 5 27.15 5.13 -25.52
C LEU A 5 26.05 5.58 -26.48
N ASP A 6 25.75 4.74 -27.46
CA ASP A 6 24.57 4.95 -28.30
C ASP A 6 23.27 4.63 -27.53
N GLY A 7 22.18 5.28 -27.93
CA GLY A 7 20.90 5.13 -27.24
C GLY A 7 20.33 3.70 -27.26
N ALA A 8 20.67 2.88 -28.26
CA ALA A 8 20.21 1.50 -28.29
C ALA A 8 20.91 0.66 -27.21
N THR A 9 22.21 0.88 -27.00
CA THR A 9 22.96 0.24 -25.90
C THR A 9 22.38 0.62 -24.54
N VAL A 10 22.08 1.91 -24.32
CA VAL A 10 21.46 2.39 -23.07
C VAL A 10 20.11 1.71 -22.81
N GLU A 11 19.23 1.64 -23.80
CA GLU A 11 17.92 1.00 -23.64
C GLU A 11 18.01 -0.51 -23.45
N VAL A 12 18.96 -1.18 -24.11
CA VAL A 12 19.22 -2.61 -23.87
C VAL A 12 19.65 -2.84 -22.42
N ILE A 13 20.57 -2.04 -21.88
CA ILE A 13 21.00 -2.13 -20.48
C ILE A 13 19.82 -1.87 -19.53
N ARG A 14 19.01 -0.83 -19.79
CA ARG A 14 17.78 -0.53 -19.03
C ARG A 14 16.86 -1.76 -18.95
N HIS A 15 16.61 -2.42 -20.09
CA HIS A 15 15.78 -3.61 -20.14
C HIS A 15 16.39 -4.81 -19.41
N TYR A 16 17.71 -4.99 -19.43
CA TYR A 16 18.40 -6.02 -18.65
C TYR A 16 18.26 -5.80 -17.14
N LEU A 17 18.39 -4.55 -16.67
CA LEU A 17 18.21 -4.20 -15.26
C LEU A 17 16.76 -4.45 -14.81
N ASN A 18 15.77 -3.97 -15.57
CA ASN A 18 14.35 -4.21 -15.28
C ASN A 18 13.99 -5.71 -15.33
N SER A 19 14.55 -6.45 -16.29
CA SER A 19 14.38 -7.90 -16.37
C SER A 19 14.98 -8.61 -15.16
N THR A 20 16.08 -8.10 -14.61
CA THR A 20 16.70 -8.65 -13.40
C THR A 20 15.77 -8.50 -12.20
N ALA A 21 15.21 -7.31 -11.98
CA ALA A 21 14.25 -7.07 -10.91
C ALA A 21 13.00 -7.98 -11.03
N GLU A 22 12.47 -8.17 -12.24
CA GLU A 22 11.35 -9.07 -12.49
C GLU A 22 11.69 -10.55 -12.22
N GLN A 23 12.92 -10.96 -12.49
CA GLN A 23 13.37 -12.32 -12.16
C GLN A 23 13.53 -12.53 -10.66
N MET A 24 14.07 -11.53 -9.95
CA MET A 24 14.09 -11.52 -8.48
C MET A 24 12.66 -11.70 -7.93
N ARG A 25 11.69 -10.96 -8.48
CA ARG A 25 10.27 -11.07 -8.11
C ARG A 25 9.71 -12.47 -8.32
N ARG A 26 9.90 -13.04 -9.52
CA ARG A 26 9.42 -14.39 -9.83
C ARG A 26 10.00 -15.44 -8.90
N THR A 27 11.27 -15.30 -8.51
CA THR A 27 11.89 -16.19 -7.53
C THR A 27 11.21 -16.05 -6.18
N LEU A 28 11.08 -14.83 -5.64
CA LEU A 28 10.44 -14.60 -4.34
C LEU A 28 9.03 -15.21 -4.29
N VAL A 29 8.19 -14.87 -5.26
CA VAL A 29 6.79 -15.33 -5.31
C VAL A 29 6.70 -16.86 -5.38
N ARG A 30 7.60 -17.53 -6.10
CA ARG A 30 7.54 -18.99 -6.28
C ARG A 30 8.10 -19.79 -5.11
N THR A 31 8.89 -19.18 -4.24
CA THR A 31 9.57 -19.86 -3.13
C THR A 31 9.10 -19.41 -1.75
N ALA A 32 8.25 -18.38 -1.66
CA ALA A 32 7.69 -17.90 -0.40
C ALA A 32 6.72 -18.93 0.21
N PHE A 33 6.67 -18.95 1.54
CA PHE A 33 5.82 -19.87 2.32
C PHE A 33 4.52 -19.18 2.75
N ASN A 34 4.53 -17.85 2.78
CA ASN A 34 3.42 -17.03 3.24
C ASN A 34 2.50 -16.56 2.09
N PRO A 35 1.17 -16.85 2.14
CA PRO A 35 0.21 -16.35 1.16
C PRO A 35 0.21 -14.82 1.00
N VAL A 36 0.57 -14.08 2.05
CA VAL A 36 0.70 -12.62 1.97
C VAL A 36 1.79 -12.21 0.96
N ILE A 37 2.81 -13.03 0.74
CA ILE A 37 3.84 -12.78 -0.27
C ILE A 37 3.42 -13.30 -1.64
N TYR A 38 2.93 -14.55 -1.75
CA TYR A 38 2.71 -15.18 -3.07
C TYR A 38 1.32 -14.97 -3.68
N GLU A 39 0.27 -14.75 -2.87
CA GLU A 39 -1.09 -14.39 -3.36
C GLU A 39 -1.30 -12.88 -3.33
N VAL A 40 -1.09 -12.26 -2.18
CA VAL A 40 -1.41 -10.83 -1.94
C VAL A 40 -0.37 -9.90 -2.57
N LEU A 41 0.87 -10.39 -2.77
CA LEU A 41 2.01 -9.65 -3.33
C LEU A 41 2.54 -8.52 -2.44
N ASP A 42 2.49 -8.71 -1.12
CA ASP A 42 2.95 -7.77 -0.12
C ASP A 42 4.48 -7.83 0.10
N PHE A 43 5.22 -7.38 -0.91
CA PHE A 43 6.68 -7.30 -0.91
C PHE A 43 7.16 -6.13 -1.77
N GLY A 44 8.44 -5.76 -1.66
CA GLY A 44 9.04 -4.71 -2.48
C GLY A 44 10.45 -5.10 -2.92
N ILE A 45 10.74 -4.99 -4.22
CA ILE A 45 12.04 -5.36 -4.79
C ILE A 45 12.62 -4.17 -5.53
N SER A 46 13.89 -3.87 -5.21
CA SER A 46 14.58 -2.71 -5.74
C SER A 46 16.07 -2.99 -5.87
N MET A 47 16.69 -2.40 -6.89
CA MET A 47 18.10 -2.47 -7.21
C MET A 47 18.66 -1.05 -7.20
N TYR A 48 19.87 -0.90 -6.68
CA TYR A 48 20.55 0.38 -6.56
C TYR A 48 21.97 0.29 -7.11
N ASP A 49 22.47 1.39 -7.64
CA ASP A 49 23.88 1.54 -7.97
C ASP A 49 24.75 1.77 -6.73
N ARG A 50 26.05 1.98 -6.95
CA ARG A 50 27.03 2.27 -5.89
C ARG A 50 26.69 3.48 -5.03
N ASP A 51 26.00 4.46 -5.60
CA ASP A 51 25.61 5.70 -4.93
C ASP A 51 24.26 5.57 -4.21
N ARG A 52 23.66 4.37 -4.24
CA ARG A 52 22.36 4.04 -3.65
C ARG A 52 21.21 4.74 -4.38
N ARG A 53 21.39 5.06 -5.67
CA ARG A 53 20.33 5.56 -6.55
C ARG A 53 19.56 4.36 -7.11
N LEU A 54 18.23 4.39 -7.02
CA LEU A 54 17.35 3.36 -7.57
C LEU A 54 17.57 3.25 -9.09
N ILE A 55 17.95 2.06 -9.58
CA ILE A 55 18.20 1.79 -11.00
C ILE A 55 17.13 0.90 -11.65
N ALA A 56 16.49 0.04 -10.86
CA ALA A 56 15.41 -0.81 -11.31
C ALA A 56 14.61 -1.33 -10.12
N GLU A 57 13.35 -1.67 -10.35
CA GLU A 57 12.44 -2.24 -9.37
C GLU A 57 11.47 -3.22 -10.01
N SER A 58 10.75 -3.96 -9.18
CA SER A 58 9.67 -4.81 -9.64
C SER A 58 8.42 -4.63 -8.77
N SER A 59 7.26 -4.65 -9.43
CA SER A 59 5.97 -4.41 -8.80
C SER A 59 5.65 -5.42 -7.71
N GLY A 60 5.47 -4.92 -6.50
CA GLY A 60 4.78 -5.56 -5.38
C GLY A 60 3.92 -4.49 -4.70
N LEU A 61 3.95 -4.37 -3.38
CA LEU A 61 3.26 -3.27 -2.68
C LEU A 61 3.91 -1.93 -3.03
N LEU A 62 3.16 -1.01 -3.65
CA LEU A 62 3.66 0.31 -4.05
C LEU A 62 4.21 1.12 -2.88
N SER A 63 3.63 0.98 -1.68
CA SER A 63 4.11 1.63 -0.46
C SER A 63 5.55 1.27 -0.09
N PHE A 64 6.11 0.17 -0.59
CA PHE A 64 7.47 -0.26 -0.24
C PHE A 64 8.57 0.31 -1.14
N LEU A 65 8.23 0.84 -2.31
CA LEU A 65 9.22 1.32 -3.27
C LEU A 65 10.03 2.49 -2.68
N GLY A 66 9.37 3.58 -2.32
CA GLY A 66 10.04 4.72 -1.68
C GLY A 66 10.58 4.43 -0.28
N ALA A 67 10.01 3.45 0.42
CA ALA A 67 10.49 3.03 1.73
C ALA A 67 11.82 2.25 1.64
N ASN A 68 12.02 1.46 0.58
CA ASN A 68 13.29 0.76 0.33
C ASN A 68 14.42 1.75 0.04
N ASP A 69 14.16 2.80 -0.75
CA ASP A 69 15.15 3.86 -1.04
C ASP A 69 15.66 4.50 0.26
N TYR A 70 14.75 4.76 1.20
CA TYR A 70 15.11 5.30 2.51
C TYR A 70 15.88 4.27 3.35
N ALA A 71 15.42 3.02 3.36
CA ALA A 71 15.99 1.94 4.13
C ALA A 71 17.41 1.57 3.71
N ILE A 72 17.70 1.52 2.40
CA ILE A 72 19.03 1.14 1.92
C ILE A 72 20.09 2.17 2.34
N VAL A 73 19.76 3.47 2.25
CA VAL A 73 20.65 4.55 2.71
C VAL A 73 20.92 4.40 4.20
N LYS A 74 19.87 4.28 5.02
CA LYS A 74 20.03 4.14 6.49
C LYS A 74 20.75 2.86 6.89
N GLY A 75 20.46 1.74 6.22
CA GLY A 75 21.08 0.45 6.49
C GLY A 75 22.56 0.44 6.18
N VAL A 76 22.96 0.95 5.00
CA VAL A 76 24.36 1.06 4.61
C VAL A 76 25.12 2.06 5.50
N ASP A 77 24.54 3.23 5.78
CA ASP A 77 25.15 4.23 6.68
C ASP A 77 25.38 3.65 8.09
N ARG A 78 24.43 2.84 8.59
CA ARG A 78 24.53 2.18 9.90
C ARG A 78 25.61 1.10 9.93
N MET A 79 25.75 0.35 8.84
CA MET A 79 26.72 -0.74 8.73
C MET A 79 28.13 -0.20 8.51
N GLY A 80 28.29 0.87 7.74
CA GLY A 80 29.56 1.29 7.17
C GLY A 80 29.90 0.46 5.94
N VAL A 81 30.25 1.11 4.82
CA VAL A 81 30.56 0.43 3.55
C VAL A 81 31.74 -0.52 3.71
N GLU A 82 32.71 -0.17 4.54
CA GLU A 82 33.89 -0.95 4.89
C GLU A 82 33.59 -2.25 5.65
N ASN A 83 32.40 -2.36 6.26
CA ASN A 83 31.96 -3.55 6.98
C ASN A 83 31.06 -4.45 6.14
N LEU A 84 30.96 -4.20 4.84
CA LEU A 84 30.20 -5.02 3.90
C LEU A 84 31.17 -5.87 3.07
N ASP A 85 30.88 -7.17 2.98
CA ASP A 85 31.68 -8.12 2.22
C ASP A 85 30.86 -8.78 1.10
N PRO A 86 31.50 -9.27 0.03
CA PRO A 86 30.84 -10.12 -0.96
C PRO A 86 30.14 -11.30 -0.29
N GLY A 87 28.89 -11.55 -0.69
CA GLY A 87 28.09 -12.64 -0.14
C GLY A 87 27.34 -12.30 1.16
N ASP A 88 27.46 -11.09 1.71
CA ASP A 88 26.66 -10.69 2.87
C ASP A 88 25.17 -10.52 2.54
N VAL A 89 24.31 -10.75 3.53
CA VAL A 89 22.90 -10.34 3.52
C VAL A 89 22.57 -9.72 4.86
N VAL A 90 22.09 -8.48 4.82
CA VAL A 90 21.76 -7.67 6.00
C VAL A 90 20.25 -7.51 6.10
N ILE A 91 19.69 -7.68 7.30
CA ILE A 91 18.27 -7.42 7.59
C ILE A 91 18.10 -6.11 8.36
N LEU A 92 17.04 -5.37 8.01
CA LEU A 92 16.62 -4.12 8.62
C LEU A 92 15.09 -4.09 8.75
N ASN A 93 14.59 -4.09 9.98
CA ASN A 93 13.16 -3.87 10.24
C ASN A 93 12.89 -2.79 11.30
N TYR A 94 13.92 -2.10 11.79
CA TYR A 94 13.76 -1.00 12.74
C TYR A 94 13.00 0.15 12.07
N PRO A 95 11.74 0.46 12.48
CA PRO A 95 10.81 1.22 11.64
C PRO A 95 11.32 2.58 11.19
N TYR A 96 11.98 3.32 12.08
CA TYR A 96 12.47 4.66 11.80
C TYR A 96 13.63 4.69 10.79
N TRP A 97 14.23 3.53 10.47
CA TRP A 97 15.24 3.35 9.43
C TRP A 97 14.70 2.57 8.24
N SER A 98 13.98 1.46 8.47
CA SER A 98 13.39 0.64 7.40
C SER A 98 12.28 1.39 6.66
N GLY A 99 11.68 2.43 7.25
CA GLY A 99 10.63 3.18 6.62
C GLY A 99 9.33 2.39 6.46
N ALA A 100 9.09 1.35 7.26
CA ALA A 100 7.81 0.66 7.41
C ALA A 100 7.73 0.02 8.81
N HIS A 101 6.65 -0.70 9.12
CA HIS A 101 6.49 -1.33 10.42
C HIS A 101 7.38 -2.58 10.58
N ALA A 102 7.54 -3.06 11.81
CA ALA A 102 8.55 -4.07 12.14
C ALA A 102 8.34 -5.44 11.44
N ALA A 103 7.12 -5.75 11.00
CA ALA A 103 6.83 -6.99 10.28
C ALA A 103 7.37 -6.95 8.83
N ASP A 104 7.56 -5.77 8.26
CA ASP A 104 8.07 -5.63 6.89
C ASP A 104 9.60 -5.68 6.87
N ALA A 105 10.12 -6.89 7.01
CA ALA A 105 11.54 -7.16 7.05
C ALA A 105 12.19 -6.91 5.68
N MET A 106 13.01 -5.85 5.61
CA MET A 106 13.83 -5.55 4.45
C MET A 106 15.18 -6.23 4.60
N MET A 107 15.59 -7.00 3.59
CA MET A 107 16.94 -7.50 3.45
C MET A 107 17.63 -6.86 2.26
N PHE A 108 18.92 -6.58 2.41
CA PHE A 108 19.76 -6.15 1.30
C PHE A 108 21.07 -6.92 1.20
N ALA A 109 21.58 -7.01 -0.03
CA ALA A 109 22.88 -7.59 -0.34
C ALA A 109 23.74 -6.57 -1.11
N PRO A 110 24.97 -6.26 -0.64
CA PRO A 110 25.96 -5.55 -1.44
C PRO A 110 26.47 -6.48 -2.55
N VAL A 111 26.67 -5.94 -3.75
CA VAL A 111 27.20 -6.67 -4.90
C VAL A 111 28.48 -5.99 -5.37
N PHE A 112 29.52 -6.78 -5.58
CA PHE A 112 30.86 -6.31 -5.93
C PHE A 112 31.20 -6.80 -7.33
N ALA A 113 31.72 -5.93 -8.19
CA ALA A 113 32.34 -6.37 -9.43
C ALA A 113 33.67 -7.07 -9.14
N GLU A 114 34.20 -7.79 -10.13
CA GLU A 114 35.47 -8.51 -9.99
C GLU A 114 36.62 -7.55 -9.66
N GLY A 115 37.28 -7.78 -8.53
CA GLY A 115 38.40 -6.96 -8.05
C GLY A 115 38.01 -5.68 -7.31
N SER A 116 36.72 -5.39 -7.13
CA SER A 116 36.27 -4.22 -6.37
C SER A 116 36.44 -4.42 -4.85
N GLU A 117 36.93 -3.39 -4.16
CA GLU A 117 37.04 -3.35 -2.69
C GLU A 117 35.79 -2.79 -2.00
N VAL A 118 34.89 -2.17 -2.77
CA VAL A 118 33.64 -1.58 -2.30
C VAL A 118 32.46 -2.10 -3.14
N PRO A 119 31.23 -2.09 -2.61
CA PRO A 119 30.05 -2.47 -3.38
C PRO A 119 29.86 -1.57 -4.61
N ASP A 120 29.56 -2.18 -5.76
CA ASP A 120 29.22 -1.48 -7.01
C ASP A 120 27.70 -1.39 -7.22
N ALA A 121 26.93 -2.21 -6.49
CA ALA A 121 25.48 -2.16 -6.48
C ALA A 121 24.92 -2.69 -5.16
N TYR A 122 23.65 -2.40 -4.90
CA TYR A 122 22.89 -2.99 -3.79
C TYR A 122 21.59 -3.58 -4.30
N LEU A 123 21.25 -4.76 -3.79
CA LEU A 123 19.97 -5.41 -4.05
C LEU A 123 19.15 -5.39 -2.78
N ALA A 124 17.86 -5.10 -2.88
CA ALA A 124 16.94 -5.09 -1.74
C ALA A 124 15.68 -5.88 -2.02
N VAL A 125 15.22 -6.60 -1.01
CA VAL A 125 13.93 -7.29 -0.97
C VAL A 125 13.29 -7.08 0.39
N ARG A 126 12.09 -6.53 0.40
CA ARG A 126 11.23 -6.43 1.58
C ARG A 126 10.08 -7.40 1.46
N ALA A 127 9.75 -8.08 2.55
CA ALA A 127 8.60 -8.97 2.60
C ALA A 127 7.95 -8.89 3.98
N HIS A 128 6.63 -9.04 4.01
CA HIS A 128 5.87 -9.08 5.26
C HIS A 128 6.06 -10.43 5.98
N TRP A 129 6.72 -10.39 7.13
CA TRP A 129 6.92 -11.55 8.00
C TRP A 129 5.78 -11.67 8.99
N MET A 130 5.05 -12.78 8.93
CA MET A 130 3.79 -12.97 9.67
C MET A 130 3.94 -12.91 11.19
N ASP A 131 5.13 -13.26 11.70
CA ASP A 131 5.35 -13.22 13.13
C ASP A 131 6.80 -13.06 13.57
N LEU A 132 7.03 -11.99 14.33
CA LEU A 132 8.30 -11.65 14.97
C LEU A 132 8.17 -11.59 16.50
N GLY A 133 7.18 -12.27 17.09
CA GLY A 133 7.04 -12.31 18.55
C GLY A 133 6.51 -11.01 19.15
N ALA A 134 5.71 -10.26 18.39
CA ALA A 134 4.98 -9.12 18.91
C ALA A 134 3.99 -9.55 20.01
N LYS A 135 3.50 -8.58 20.81
CA LYS A 135 2.71 -8.87 22.02
C LYS A 135 1.48 -9.75 21.74
N ASP A 136 0.89 -9.65 20.54
CA ASP A 136 -0.25 -10.46 20.12
C ASP A 136 -0.04 -11.14 18.76
N PRO A 137 -0.68 -12.31 18.55
CA PRO A 137 -1.34 -12.76 17.35
C PRO A 137 -1.38 -11.91 16.10
N GLY A 138 -0.52 -12.06 15.08
CA GLY A 138 -0.68 -11.24 13.87
C GLY A 138 -0.60 -9.75 14.16
N TYR A 139 -1.66 -8.97 13.90
CA TYR A 139 -1.59 -7.52 14.07
C TYR A 139 -1.77 -7.07 15.52
N VAL A 140 -0.90 -6.16 15.93
CA VAL A 140 -0.98 -5.43 17.20
C VAL A 140 -1.71 -4.11 16.96
N LEU A 141 -2.90 -3.95 17.55
CA LEU A 141 -3.82 -2.86 17.22
C LEU A 141 -3.77 -1.70 18.23
N ASP A 142 -3.10 -1.91 19.36
CA ASP A 142 -3.10 -1.07 20.57
C ASP A 142 -1.68 -0.98 21.20
N SER A 143 -0.62 -1.20 20.43
CA SER A 143 0.74 -0.93 20.93
C SER A 143 0.93 0.56 21.18
N THR A 144 1.55 0.86 22.32
CA THR A 144 1.97 2.21 22.73
C THR A 144 3.48 2.43 22.60
N SER A 145 4.22 1.37 22.25
CA SER A 145 5.66 1.40 22.07
C SER A 145 6.08 0.38 21.01
N VAL A 146 7.09 0.72 20.21
CA VAL A 146 7.72 -0.22 19.25
C VAL A 146 8.20 -1.52 19.91
N HIS A 147 8.47 -1.53 21.22
CA HIS A 147 8.87 -2.74 21.96
C HIS A 147 7.74 -3.77 22.14
N GLN A 148 6.49 -3.40 21.83
CA GLN A 148 5.36 -4.32 21.78
C GLN A 148 5.15 -4.92 20.38
N GLU A 149 5.90 -4.45 19.39
CA GLU A 149 5.70 -4.71 17.96
C GLU A 149 6.58 -5.84 17.42
N GLY A 150 7.30 -6.54 18.30
CA GLY A 150 8.10 -7.72 17.99
C GLY A 150 9.60 -7.44 17.95
N LEU A 151 10.34 -8.43 17.44
CA LEU A 151 11.80 -8.40 17.39
C LEU A 151 12.31 -7.32 16.44
N ILE A 152 13.21 -6.48 16.94
CA ILE A 152 13.86 -5.41 16.17
C ILE A 152 15.28 -5.82 15.78
N LEU A 153 15.58 -5.68 14.49
CA LEU A 153 16.81 -6.04 13.80
C LEU A 153 17.33 -4.78 13.06
N PRO A 154 18.18 -3.97 13.72
CA PRO A 154 18.56 -2.65 13.23
C PRO A 154 19.82 -2.71 12.34
N ALA A 155 19.70 -3.30 11.15
CA ALA A 155 20.81 -3.57 10.21
C ALA A 155 21.83 -4.58 10.78
N VAL A 156 21.49 -5.87 10.71
CA VAL A 156 22.36 -6.97 11.17
C VAL A 156 22.58 -7.99 10.05
N LYS A 157 23.79 -8.57 9.95
CA LYS A 157 24.08 -9.61 8.96
C LYS A 157 23.41 -10.93 9.38
N LEU A 158 22.53 -11.45 8.53
CA LEU A 158 21.98 -12.81 8.64
C LEU A 158 22.78 -13.82 7.83
N VAL A 159 23.44 -13.36 6.77
CA VAL A 159 24.41 -14.12 5.99
C VAL A 159 25.72 -13.35 6.01
N ARG A 160 26.81 -14.02 6.36
CA ARG A 160 28.15 -13.47 6.41
C ARG A 160 28.99 -14.19 5.37
N ARG A 161 29.45 -13.47 4.34
CA ARG A 161 30.31 -14.03 3.28
C ARG A 161 29.77 -15.33 2.67
N GLY A 162 28.45 -15.38 2.44
CA GLY A 162 27.76 -16.55 1.89
C GLY A 162 27.31 -17.59 2.91
N GLU A 163 27.71 -17.49 4.18
CA GLU A 163 27.35 -18.43 5.24
C GLU A 163 26.22 -17.89 6.14
N ILE A 164 25.16 -18.68 6.34
CA ILE A 164 24.02 -18.29 7.19
C ILE A 164 24.44 -18.31 8.67
N ASP A 165 24.19 -17.21 9.37
CA ASP A 165 24.44 -17.07 10.80
C ASP A 165 23.42 -17.87 11.61
N GLN A 166 23.82 -19.07 12.05
CA GLN A 166 22.94 -20.00 12.77
C GLN A 166 22.45 -19.46 14.12
N GLN A 167 23.21 -18.55 14.76
CA GLN A 167 22.78 -17.95 16.03
C GLN A 167 21.64 -16.97 15.78
N MET A 168 21.74 -16.16 14.72
CA MET A 168 20.66 -15.28 14.30
C MET A 168 19.43 -16.08 13.87
N MET A 169 19.61 -17.17 13.13
CA MET A 169 18.49 -18.05 12.77
C MET A 169 17.78 -18.64 13.98
N ALA A 170 18.52 -19.05 15.01
CA ALA A 170 17.93 -19.52 16.26
C ALA A 170 17.11 -18.41 16.96
N ILE A 171 17.63 -17.18 17.02
CA ILE A 171 16.90 -16.03 17.58
C ILE A 171 15.58 -15.82 16.82
N LEU A 172 15.59 -15.84 15.49
CA LEU A 172 14.38 -15.67 14.68
C LEU A 172 13.36 -16.80 14.92
N GLN A 173 13.81 -18.06 14.93
CA GLN A 173 12.93 -19.22 15.08
C GLN A 173 12.25 -19.24 16.45
N TYR A 174 13.02 -19.06 17.53
CA TYR A 174 12.49 -19.24 18.88
C TYR A 174 11.75 -18.01 19.42
N ASN A 175 11.75 -16.89 18.69
CA ASN A 175 10.91 -15.73 18.97
C ASN A 175 9.67 -15.66 18.06
N SER A 176 9.39 -16.70 17.26
CA SER A 176 8.23 -16.75 16.39
C SER A 176 7.28 -17.89 16.76
N ARG A 177 5.98 -17.61 16.66
CA ARG A 177 4.84 -18.54 16.67
C ARG A 177 4.74 -19.32 15.36
N LEU A 178 5.38 -18.84 14.29
CA LEU A 178 5.36 -19.42 12.95
C LEU A 178 6.80 -19.65 12.41
N PRO A 179 7.65 -20.42 13.12
CA PRO A 179 9.07 -20.52 12.81
C PRO A 179 9.36 -21.11 11.43
N VAL A 180 8.54 -22.06 10.96
CA VAL A 180 8.70 -22.67 9.62
C VAL A 180 8.48 -21.63 8.53
N ASN A 181 7.46 -20.76 8.67
CA ASN A 181 7.17 -19.70 7.71
C ASN A 181 8.29 -18.66 7.68
N ILE A 182 8.76 -18.21 8.85
CA ILE A 182 9.84 -17.22 8.94
C ILE A 182 11.11 -17.71 8.26
N ILE A 183 11.51 -18.97 8.49
CA ILE A 183 12.69 -19.53 7.84
C ILE A 183 12.46 -19.77 6.35
N GLY A 184 11.25 -20.18 5.95
CA GLY A 184 10.86 -20.29 4.53
C GLY A 184 11.00 -18.96 3.80
N ASP A 185 10.43 -17.89 4.35
CA ASP A 185 10.43 -16.56 3.75
C ASP A 185 11.82 -15.91 3.77
N PHE A 186 12.61 -16.12 4.84
CA PHE A 186 14.04 -15.76 4.85
C PHE A 186 14.79 -16.40 3.67
N ASN A 187 14.64 -17.71 3.48
CA ASN A 187 15.29 -18.42 2.38
C ASN A 187 14.80 -17.91 1.01
N ALA A 188 13.50 -17.60 0.87
CA ALA A 188 12.93 -17.04 -0.35
C ALA A 188 13.54 -15.66 -0.69
N GLN A 189 13.69 -14.78 0.30
CA GLN A 189 14.34 -13.48 0.13
C GLN A 189 15.84 -13.62 -0.18
N VAL A 190 16.58 -14.53 0.47
CA VAL A 190 17.98 -14.80 0.12
C VAL A 190 18.09 -15.32 -1.32
N ALA A 191 17.22 -16.25 -1.73
CA ALA A 191 17.20 -16.76 -3.11
C ALA A 191 16.91 -15.64 -4.13
N CYS A 192 15.98 -14.75 -3.81
CA CYS A 192 15.68 -13.53 -4.57
C CYS A 192 16.93 -12.65 -4.76
N LEU A 193 17.64 -12.32 -3.67
CA LEU A 193 18.87 -11.52 -3.73
C LEU A 193 19.97 -12.20 -4.57
N ARG A 194 20.18 -13.52 -4.39
CA ARG A 194 21.17 -14.28 -5.15
C ARG A 194 20.87 -14.35 -6.65
N VAL A 195 19.59 -14.36 -7.04
CA VAL A 195 19.21 -14.26 -8.45
C VAL A 195 19.60 -12.90 -9.02
N GLY A 196 19.32 -11.81 -8.29
CA GLY A 196 19.73 -10.46 -8.69
C GLY A 196 21.24 -10.33 -8.85
N GLU A 197 22.01 -10.85 -7.88
CA GLU A 197 23.47 -10.80 -7.87
C GLU A 197 24.06 -11.48 -9.11
N ARG A 198 23.63 -12.72 -9.40
CA ARG A 198 24.06 -13.45 -10.60
C ARG A 198 23.72 -12.72 -11.90
N ARG A 199 22.56 -12.07 -11.97
CA ARG A 199 22.15 -11.33 -13.17
C ARG A 199 22.95 -10.04 -13.35
N LEU A 200 23.26 -9.32 -12.27
CA LEU A 200 24.16 -8.17 -12.33
C LEU A 200 25.55 -8.56 -12.84
N HIS A 201 26.14 -9.65 -12.33
CA HIS A 201 27.41 -10.16 -12.84
C HIS A 201 27.35 -10.47 -14.35
N GLN A 202 26.27 -11.09 -14.84
CA GLN A 202 26.10 -11.36 -16.27
C GLN A 202 25.99 -10.08 -17.11
N ILE A 203 25.36 -9.04 -16.58
CA ILE A 203 25.27 -7.73 -17.24
C ILE A 203 26.67 -7.09 -17.30
N TRP A 204 27.43 -7.11 -16.21
CA TRP A 204 28.79 -6.58 -16.18
C TRP A 204 29.76 -7.38 -17.06
N GLU A 205 29.66 -8.70 -17.10
CA GLU A 205 30.47 -9.55 -18.00
C GLU A 205 30.17 -9.22 -19.47
N LYS A 206 28.91 -8.94 -19.80
CA LYS A 206 28.47 -8.68 -21.17
C LYS A 206 28.83 -7.28 -21.67
N PHE A 207 28.63 -6.25 -20.84
CA PHE A 207 28.75 -4.85 -21.25
C PHE A 207 29.96 -4.13 -20.66
N GLY A 208 30.57 -4.67 -19.61
CA GLY A 208 31.58 -4.00 -18.80
C GLY A 208 30.96 -3.06 -17.76
N LEU A 209 31.52 -3.01 -16.55
CA LEU A 209 31.02 -2.18 -15.45
C LEU A 209 30.92 -0.70 -15.83
N GLY A 210 31.96 -0.13 -16.45
CA GLY A 210 31.98 1.30 -16.80
C GLY A 210 30.88 1.70 -17.79
N ALA A 211 30.55 0.85 -18.76
CA ALA A 211 29.45 1.12 -19.69
C ALA A 211 28.08 0.99 -19.00
N VAL A 212 27.95 0.09 -18.02
CA VAL A 212 26.72 -0.03 -17.23
C VAL A 212 26.53 1.18 -16.34
N ASP A 213 27.58 1.66 -15.66
CA ASP A 213 27.54 2.86 -14.83
C ASP A 213 27.18 4.11 -15.67
N GLU A 214 27.80 4.28 -16.83
CA GLU A 214 27.47 5.39 -17.74
C GLU A 214 26.02 5.31 -18.26
N ALA A 215 25.54 4.11 -18.60
CA ALA A 215 24.15 3.92 -19.01
C ALA A 215 23.17 4.24 -17.87
N VAL A 216 23.49 3.85 -16.63
CA VAL A 216 22.68 4.16 -15.43
C VAL A 216 22.57 5.67 -15.24
N ASP A 217 23.66 6.43 -15.39
CA ASP A 217 23.63 7.89 -15.30
C ASP A 217 22.70 8.52 -16.35
N VAL A 218 22.77 8.06 -17.60
CA VAL A 218 21.89 8.53 -18.68
C VAL A 218 20.43 8.18 -18.39
N ILE A 219 20.16 6.95 -17.91
CA ILE A 219 18.82 6.47 -17.55
C ILE A 219 18.20 7.33 -16.47
N ILE A 220 18.98 7.67 -15.43
CA ILE A 220 18.55 8.49 -14.30
C ILE A 220 18.31 9.93 -14.76
N GLU A 221 19.24 10.53 -15.50
CA GLU A 221 19.08 11.92 -15.95
C GLU A 221 17.85 12.08 -16.86
N HIS A 222 17.64 11.14 -17.79
CA HIS A 222 16.45 11.15 -18.64
C HIS A 222 15.15 11.05 -17.82
N GLY A 223 15.16 10.22 -16.77
CA GLY A 223 14.03 10.13 -15.84
C GLY A 223 13.76 11.44 -15.09
N ALA A 224 14.82 12.16 -14.72
CA ALA A 224 14.73 13.46 -14.06
C ALA A 224 14.18 14.55 -14.99
N GLU A 225 14.69 14.63 -16.23
CA GLU A 225 14.19 15.54 -17.25
C GLU A 225 12.70 15.31 -17.52
N THR A 226 12.31 14.05 -17.76
CA THR A 226 10.91 13.68 -18.02
C THR A 226 9.99 14.06 -16.83
N ALA A 227 10.46 13.86 -15.59
CA ALA A 227 9.69 14.23 -14.40
C ALA A 227 9.57 15.76 -14.25
N ARG A 228 10.64 16.53 -14.50
CA ARG A 228 10.62 18.01 -14.45
C ARG A 228 9.67 18.58 -15.50
N GLU A 229 9.72 18.08 -16.73
CA GLU A 229 8.80 18.48 -17.81
C GLU A 229 7.34 18.23 -17.43
N ALA A 230 7.07 17.08 -16.81
CA ALA A 230 5.73 16.75 -16.36
C ALA A 230 5.25 17.68 -15.24
N VAL A 231 6.13 18.07 -14.30
CA VAL A 231 5.80 19.07 -13.25
C VAL A 231 5.56 20.45 -13.85
N LEU A 232 6.38 20.90 -14.80
CA LEU A 232 6.21 22.18 -15.50
C LEU A 232 4.88 22.28 -16.27
N ALA A 233 4.33 21.15 -16.70
CA ALA A 233 3.03 21.09 -17.37
C ALA A 233 1.84 21.20 -16.38
N MET A 234 2.08 21.08 -15.07
CA MET A 234 1.07 21.25 -14.04
C MET A 234 0.85 22.74 -13.72
N PRO A 235 -0.33 23.13 -13.22
CA PRO A 235 -0.53 24.49 -12.76
C PRO A 235 0.37 24.77 -11.54
N ASP A 236 1.09 25.88 -11.57
CA ASP A 236 1.71 26.44 -10.37
C ASP A 236 0.63 26.81 -9.35
N GLY A 237 0.91 26.55 -8.08
CA GLY A 237 -0.03 26.87 -7.00
C GLY A 237 0.29 26.17 -5.69
N GLN A 238 -0.50 26.54 -4.68
CA GLN A 238 -0.42 25.98 -3.35
C GLN A 238 -1.83 25.63 -2.87
N TRP A 239 -2.03 24.38 -2.48
CA TRP A 239 -3.32 23.88 -2.02
C TRP A 239 -3.16 23.10 -0.72
N ALA A 240 -4.02 23.41 0.25
CA ALA A 240 -4.05 22.75 1.54
C ALA A 240 -5.29 21.87 1.67
N ALA A 241 -5.14 20.71 2.30
CA ALA A 241 -6.24 19.84 2.66
C ALA A 241 -6.02 19.28 4.07
N HIS A 242 -7.13 18.94 4.72
CA HIS A 242 -7.10 18.17 5.96
C HIS A 242 -8.15 17.06 5.91
N ASP A 243 -7.91 16.04 6.71
CA ASP A 243 -8.83 14.94 6.96
C ASP A 243 -8.54 14.34 8.35
N TRP A 244 -9.32 13.33 8.74
CA TRP A 244 -9.26 12.72 10.06
C TRP A 244 -9.05 11.21 9.95
N LEU A 245 -8.23 10.69 10.87
CA LEU A 245 -8.17 9.27 11.21
C LEU A 245 -9.09 9.02 12.41
N ASP A 246 -9.71 7.84 12.45
CA ASP A 246 -10.77 7.54 13.42
C ASP A 246 -10.31 7.51 14.89
N ASP A 247 -9.13 6.92 15.14
CA ASP A 247 -8.53 6.66 16.45
C ASP A 247 -7.10 6.10 16.30
N ASP A 248 -6.37 5.98 17.40
CA ASP A 248 -5.07 5.29 17.49
C ASP A 248 -5.16 3.89 18.14
N GLY A 249 -6.35 3.37 18.42
CA GLY A 249 -6.52 2.08 19.11
C GLY A 249 -6.31 2.12 20.64
N VAL A 250 -5.87 3.25 21.19
CA VAL A 250 -5.67 3.47 22.64
C VAL A 250 -6.71 4.48 23.17
N SER A 251 -6.94 5.54 22.41
CA SER A 251 -7.98 6.55 22.59
C SER A 251 -9.03 6.43 21.49
N ASP A 252 -10.21 7.00 21.68
CA ASP A 252 -11.28 7.05 20.66
C ASP A 252 -11.34 8.40 19.92
N ASP A 253 -10.35 9.26 20.16
CA ASP A 253 -10.29 10.62 19.65
C ASP A 253 -9.90 10.63 18.17
N LEU A 254 -10.55 11.51 17.38
CA LEU A 254 -10.17 11.73 15.99
C LEU A 254 -8.79 12.41 15.94
N ILE A 255 -7.94 11.94 15.03
CA ILE A 255 -6.58 12.46 14.84
C ILE A 255 -6.56 13.28 13.55
N ARG A 256 -6.11 14.53 13.65
CA ARG A 256 -6.11 15.45 12.51
C ARG A 256 -4.87 15.22 11.65
N MET A 257 -5.11 15.01 10.36
CA MET A 257 -4.09 15.01 9.31
C MET A 257 -4.25 16.27 8.47
N ALA A 258 -3.13 16.87 8.07
CA ALA A 258 -3.11 18.01 7.16
C ALA A 258 -1.94 17.90 6.19
N VAL A 259 -2.14 18.40 4.98
CA VAL A 259 -1.11 18.51 3.96
C VAL A 259 -1.24 19.81 3.19
N THR A 260 -0.10 20.38 2.80
CA THR A 260 0.00 21.43 1.81
C THR A 260 0.83 20.94 0.64
N VAL A 261 0.27 21.00 -0.57
CA VAL A 261 0.98 20.66 -1.80
C VAL A 261 1.29 21.96 -2.53
N THR A 262 2.58 22.16 -2.86
CA THR A 262 3.07 23.35 -3.58
C THR A 262 3.76 22.91 -4.86
N ILE A 263 3.31 23.45 -5.99
CA ILE A 263 3.95 23.31 -7.30
C ILE A 263 4.46 24.69 -7.70
N GLU A 264 5.76 24.78 -7.97
CA GLU A 264 6.42 26.01 -8.39
C GLU A 264 7.52 25.66 -9.41
N GLY A 265 7.28 26.00 -10.68
CA GLY A 265 8.19 25.70 -11.78
C GLY A 265 8.42 24.19 -11.93
N GLU A 266 9.66 23.75 -11.69
CA GLU A 266 10.06 22.33 -11.77
C GLU A 266 9.98 21.62 -10.41
N SER A 267 9.45 22.25 -9.35
CA SER A 267 9.42 21.67 -8.01
C SER A 267 8.02 21.24 -7.59
N PHE A 268 7.94 20.07 -6.94
CA PHE A 268 6.71 19.55 -6.35
C PHE A 268 6.97 19.24 -4.86
N THR A 269 6.37 20.02 -3.97
CA THR A 269 6.54 19.86 -2.52
C THR A 269 5.27 19.34 -1.87
N VAL A 270 5.40 18.31 -1.03
CA VAL A 270 4.34 17.80 -0.15
C VAL A 270 4.75 18.02 1.30
N ASP A 271 4.00 18.86 2.01
CA ASP A 271 4.28 19.25 3.40
C ASP A 271 3.19 18.76 4.35
N TYR A 272 3.57 17.89 5.29
CA TYR A 272 2.70 17.33 6.33
C TYR A 272 2.84 18.04 7.69
N GLY A 273 3.60 19.14 7.76
CA GLY A 273 3.99 19.80 9.00
C GLY A 273 2.82 20.26 9.88
N ASP A 274 1.66 20.53 9.29
CA ASP A 274 0.45 20.97 9.99
C ASP A 274 -0.42 19.82 10.53
N SER A 275 -0.02 18.56 10.33
CA SER A 275 -0.66 17.39 10.95
C SER A 275 -0.41 17.35 12.46
N ASP A 276 -1.25 16.62 13.19
CA ASP A 276 -1.04 16.40 14.61
C ASP A 276 0.33 15.74 14.91
N GLY A 277 0.77 15.89 16.15
CA GLY A 277 1.96 15.20 16.65
C GLY A 277 1.78 13.68 16.73
N ALA A 278 2.87 12.98 17.02
CA ALA A 278 2.83 11.55 17.27
C ALA A 278 1.84 11.23 18.41
N VAL A 279 1.06 10.18 18.20
CA VAL A 279 0.02 9.69 19.12
C VAL A 279 0.51 8.45 19.87
N PRO A 280 -0.11 8.09 21.02
CA PRO A 280 0.27 6.91 21.77
C PRO A 280 0.21 5.62 20.96
N GLY A 281 -0.88 5.37 20.23
CA GLY A 281 -1.12 4.11 19.54
C GLY A 281 -0.33 3.89 18.23
N PRO A 282 -0.51 2.75 17.54
CA PRO A 282 0.40 2.29 16.48
C PRO A 282 0.24 2.95 15.11
N VAL A 283 -0.49 4.06 15.02
CA VAL A 283 -0.82 4.71 13.75
C VAL A 283 0.22 5.72 13.26
N ASN A 284 1.35 5.86 13.98
CA ASN A 284 2.41 6.79 13.60
C ASN A 284 3.21 6.25 12.41
N MET A 285 3.46 7.10 11.41
CA MET A 285 4.15 6.70 10.18
C MET A 285 5.66 6.88 10.33
N PRO A 286 6.47 5.84 10.04
CA PRO A 286 7.87 6.02 9.74
C PRO A 286 8.06 6.98 8.56
N PHE A 287 9.07 7.86 8.64
CA PHE A 287 9.28 8.88 7.62
C PHE A 287 9.51 8.29 6.21
N GLY A 288 10.19 7.14 6.09
CA GLY A 288 10.37 6.45 4.80
C GLY A 288 9.04 6.04 4.15
N SER A 289 8.02 5.67 4.93
CA SER A 289 6.67 5.39 4.41
C SER A 289 5.98 6.67 3.94
N THR A 290 6.13 7.78 4.66
CA THR A 290 5.61 9.09 4.27
C THR A 290 6.21 9.57 2.95
N VAL A 291 7.52 9.38 2.76
CA VAL A 291 8.20 9.66 1.48
C VAL A 291 7.64 8.77 0.37
N SER A 292 7.46 7.48 0.64
CA SER A 292 6.92 6.51 -0.33
C SER A 292 5.50 6.87 -0.81
N LEU A 293 4.65 7.29 0.13
CA LEU A 293 3.30 7.77 -0.16
C LEU A 293 3.33 8.98 -1.10
N ALA A 294 4.16 9.98 -0.81
CA ALA A 294 4.30 11.16 -1.67
C ALA A 294 4.85 10.80 -3.05
N LYS A 295 5.82 9.86 -3.11
CA LYS A 295 6.36 9.32 -4.37
C LYS A 295 5.27 8.65 -5.21
N ASN A 296 4.36 7.91 -4.60
CA ASN A 296 3.28 7.24 -5.33
C ASN A 296 2.32 8.24 -5.99
N VAL A 297 1.92 9.30 -5.27
CA VAL A 297 1.10 10.37 -5.86
C VAL A 297 1.87 11.12 -6.95
N PHE A 298 3.13 11.46 -6.68
CA PHE A 298 3.97 12.16 -7.66
C PHE A 298 4.14 11.36 -8.95
N LYS A 299 4.44 10.06 -8.83
CA LYS A 299 4.69 9.15 -9.95
C LYS A 299 3.45 8.95 -10.81
N SER A 300 2.27 8.84 -10.19
CA SER A 300 1.01 8.66 -10.92
C SER A 300 0.64 9.89 -11.76
N LEU A 301 1.09 11.08 -11.35
CA LEU A 301 0.80 12.34 -12.03
C LEU A 301 1.86 12.72 -13.07
N THR A 302 3.11 12.32 -12.87
CA THR A 302 4.23 12.76 -13.72
C THR A 302 4.62 11.73 -14.77
N THR A 303 5.00 10.52 -14.33
CA THR A 303 5.60 9.51 -15.20
C THR A 303 4.98 8.12 -15.00
N PRO A 304 3.64 7.97 -15.09
CA PRO A 304 2.92 6.76 -14.67
C PRO A 304 3.24 5.50 -15.49
N HIS A 305 3.74 5.65 -16.72
CA HIS A 305 4.01 4.52 -17.64
C HIS A 305 5.49 4.15 -17.75
N ALA A 306 6.38 4.96 -17.18
CA ALA A 306 7.81 4.71 -17.22
C ALA A 306 8.24 3.86 -16.01
N PRO A 307 9.12 2.86 -16.18
CA PRO A 307 9.76 2.18 -15.06
C PRO A 307 10.40 3.20 -14.10
N ALA A 308 10.23 3.02 -12.80
CA ALA A 308 10.78 3.98 -11.85
C ALA A 308 12.30 3.83 -11.73
N ASN A 309 12.97 4.95 -11.56
CA ASN A 309 14.36 5.05 -11.14
C ASN A 309 14.52 6.34 -10.32
N HIS A 310 15.70 6.56 -9.76
CA HIS A 310 16.00 7.69 -8.89
C HIS A 310 15.64 9.06 -9.51
N GLY A 311 15.88 9.24 -10.81
CA GLY A 311 15.65 10.49 -11.52
C GLY A 311 14.20 10.93 -11.49
N HIS A 312 13.28 9.96 -11.61
CA HIS A 312 11.84 10.22 -11.63
C HIS A 312 11.30 10.88 -10.37
N TYR A 313 12.07 10.97 -9.29
CA TYR A 313 11.63 11.55 -8.02
C TYR A 313 12.43 12.80 -7.61
N GLN A 314 13.44 13.21 -8.40
CA GLN A 314 14.25 14.38 -8.06
C GLN A 314 13.44 15.69 -7.88
N PRO A 315 12.36 15.95 -8.64
CA PRO A 315 11.53 17.13 -8.42
C PRO A 315 10.72 17.13 -7.13
N LEU A 316 10.54 15.95 -6.51
CA LEU A 316 9.70 15.77 -5.34
C LEU A 316 10.46 16.11 -4.05
N ARG A 317 9.86 17.00 -3.26
CA ARG A 317 10.29 17.29 -1.89
C ARG A 317 9.19 16.90 -0.91
N VAL A 318 9.58 16.24 0.17
CA VAL A 318 8.67 15.86 1.26
C VAL A 318 9.12 16.53 2.56
N ILE A 319 8.20 17.24 3.20
CA ILE A 319 8.46 17.97 4.45
C ILE A 319 7.59 17.35 5.55
N CYS A 320 8.23 16.93 6.64
CA CYS A 320 7.56 16.48 7.85
C CYS A 320 8.54 16.54 9.03
N PRO A 321 8.29 17.35 10.07
CA PRO A 321 9.21 17.48 11.20
C PRO A 321 9.20 16.21 12.07
N PRO A 322 10.34 15.80 12.66
CA PRO A 322 10.40 14.66 13.59
C PRO A 322 9.42 14.81 14.74
N GLY A 323 8.68 13.73 15.07
CA GLY A 323 7.65 13.73 16.11
C GLY A 323 6.27 14.15 15.62
N ASN A 324 6.11 14.47 14.34
CA ASN A 324 4.81 14.56 13.69
C ASN A 324 4.22 13.15 13.46
N LEU A 325 2.89 13.03 13.33
CA LEU A 325 2.22 11.78 12.98
C LEU A 325 2.80 11.10 11.72
N PHE A 326 3.25 11.91 10.74
CA PHE A 326 3.89 11.44 9.51
C PHE A 326 5.42 11.25 9.61
N HIS A 327 6.00 11.42 10.81
CA HIS A 327 7.43 11.25 11.07
C HIS A 327 7.64 10.74 12.50
N ALA A 328 7.30 9.48 12.71
CA ALA A 328 7.52 8.76 13.94
C ALA A 328 9.01 8.78 14.34
N VAL A 329 9.25 8.94 15.63
CA VAL A 329 10.59 8.85 16.25
C VAL A 329 10.54 7.85 17.39
N TYR A 330 11.69 7.28 17.75
CA TYR A 330 11.76 6.35 18.86
C TYR A 330 11.22 6.97 20.17
N PRO A 331 10.35 6.27 20.94
CA PRO A 331 9.88 4.89 20.79
C PRO A 331 8.43 4.74 20.25
N SER A 332 7.92 5.69 19.46
CA SER A 332 6.54 5.67 18.94
C SER A 332 6.17 4.32 18.31
N ALA A 333 4.96 3.84 18.60
CA ALA A 333 4.37 2.67 17.96
C ALA A 333 4.02 2.96 16.49
N THR A 334 4.26 2.00 15.61
CA THR A 334 4.18 2.15 14.14
C THR A 334 3.48 0.97 13.44
N TYR A 335 2.89 0.04 14.19
CA TYR A 335 2.39 -1.20 13.61
C TYR A 335 1.28 -1.01 12.56
N THR A 336 0.39 -0.04 12.76
CA THR A 336 -0.84 0.15 11.98
C THR A 336 -0.73 1.38 11.07
N LEU A 337 -0.01 1.25 9.96
CA LEU A 337 0.33 2.35 9.02
C LEU A 337 -0.83 2.89 8.15
N TRP A 338 -2.08 2.75 8.60
CA TRP A 338 -3.28 3.19 7.87
C TRP A 338 -3.37 4.70 7.67
N THR A 339 -2.71 5.47 8.53
CA THR A 339 -2.48 6.91 8.36
C THR A 339 -1.95 7.23 6.96
N GLY A 340 -1.11 6.36 6.38
CA GLY A 340 -0.60 6.55 5.03
C GLY A 340 -1.68 6.47 3.94
N MET A 341 -2.72 5.66 4.11
CA MET A 341 -3.78 5.55 3.10
C MET A 341 -4.64 6.81 3.05
N ALA A 342 -5.03 7.29 4.23
CA ALA A 342 -5.74 8.56 4.34
C ALA A 342 -4.84 9.74 3.92
N GLY A 343 -3.54 9.69 4.22
CA GLY A 343 -2.57 10.68 3.76
C GLY A 343 -2.46 10.75 2.22
N PHE A 344 -2.46 9.62 1.53
CA PHE A 344 -2.46 9.55 0.06
C PHE A 344 -3.68 10.27 -0.53
N GLU A 345 -4.87 9.97 0.00
CA GLU A 345 -6.13 10.60 -0.40
C GLU A 345 -6.15 12.10 -0.09
N MET A 346 -5.52 12.52 1.01
CA MET A 346 -5.43 13.91 1.41
C MET A 346 -4.55 14.74 0.46
N VAL A 347 -3.44 14.18 -0.06
CA VAL A 347 -2.64 14.82 -1.12
C VAL A 347 -3.49 15.03 -2.38
N ASN A 348 -4.23 13.99 -2.80
CA ASN A 348 -5.14 14.10 -3.94
C ASN A 348 -6.23 15.15 -3.70
N LYS A 349 -6.79 15.22 -2.49
CA LYS A 349 -7.77 16.23 -2.09
C LYS A 349 -7.23 17.67 -2.19
N ALA A 350 -5.96 17.88 -1.84
CA ALA A 350 -5.29 19.17 -2.04
C ALA A 350 -5.18 19.49 -3.54
N LEU A 351 -4.65 18.57 -4.33
CA LEU A 351 -4.45 18.76 -5.77
C LEU A 351 -5.76 18.96 -6.55
N ALA A 352 -6.84 18.31 -6.16
CA ALA A 352 -8.16 18.43 -6.81
C ALA A 352 -8.73 19.87 -6.80
N GLN A 353 -8.19 20.75 -5.95
CA GLN A 353 -8.55 22.17 -5.91
C GLN A 353 -8.01 22.93 -7.14
N GLY A 354 -6.80 22.58 -7.60
CA GLY A 354 -6.13 23.22 -8.75
C GLY A 354 -6.11 22.40 -10.03
N MET A 355 -6.29 21.08 -9.95
CA MET A 355 -6.16 20.14 -11.07
C MET A 355 -7.49 19.46 -11.37
N GLY A 356 -7.98 19.62 -12.61
CA GLY A 356 -9.27 19.10 -13.03
C GLY A 356 -9.31 17.57 -13.23
N GLN A 357 -8.16 16.93 -13.43
CA GLN A 357 -8.03 15.51 -13.72
C GLN A 357 -8.06 14.59 -12.50
N ILE A 358 -8.01 15.14 -11.28
CA ILE A 358 -8.01 14.35 -10.05
C ILE A 358 -9.41 13.76 -9.81
N ALA A 359 -9.45 12.46 -9.53
CA ALA A 359 -10.69 11.75 -9.18
C ALA A 359 -11.21 12.19 -7.79
N ALA A 360 -12.46 11.85 -7.50
CA ALA A 360 -12.97 11.88 -6.13
C ALA A 360 -12.24 10.84 -5.24
N SER A 361 -12.55 10.80 -3.95
CA SER A 361 -11.85 9.88 -3.03
C SER A 361 -12.19 8.41 -3.27
N SER A 362 -11.23 7.51 -3.08
CA SER A 362 -11.41 6.06 -3.26
C SER A 362 -11.41 5.35 -1.91
N GLY A 363 -12.55 5.25 -1.22
CA GLY A 363 -12.75 4.50 0.04
C GLY A 363 -11.90 4.91 1.27
N SER A 364 -10.81 5.63 1.07
CA SER A 364 -9.82 6.14 2.04
C SER A 364 -9.17 5.11 2.96
N ASP A 365 -9.26 3.83 2.63
CA ASP A 365 -8.81 2.71 3.45
C ASP A 365 -8.48 1.50 2.55
N LEU A 366 -7.67 0.57 3.07
CA LEU A 366 -7.56 -0.81 2.61
C LEU A 366 -8.22 -1.70 3.67
N PRO A 367 -9.56 -1.78 3.68
CA PRO A 367 -10.29 -2.49 4.71
C PRO A 367 -10.06 -3.99 4.56
N GLY A 368 -9.87 -4.68 5.67
CA GLY A 368 -9.62 -6.12 5.66
C GLY A 368 -10.06 -6.82 6.93
N PHE A 369 -9.73 -8.11 7.00
CA PHE A 369 -9.78 -8.85 8.25
C PHE A 369 -8.62 -9.82 8.33
N MET A 370 -8.26 -10.16 9.57
CA MET A 370 -7.34 -11.25 9.87
C MET A 370 -8.05 -12.23 10.79
N ALA A 371 -7.90 -13.53 10.54
CA ALA A 371 -8.39 -14.57 11.42
C ALA A 371 -7.21 -15.37 11.99
N VAL A 372 -7.25 -15.61 13.29
CA VAL A 372 -6.19 -16.25 14.06
C VAL A 372 -6.81 -17.37 14.89
N GLY A 373 -6.11 -18.49 15.03
CA GLY A 373 -6.53 -19.53 15.96
C GLY A 373 -5.74 -20.81 15.78
N THR A 374 -6.31 -21.90 16.27
CA THR A 374 -5.76 -23.24 16.10
C THR A 374 -6.69 -24.05 15.20
N HIS A 375 -6.13 -24.66 14.16
CA HIS A 375 -6.88 -25.48 13.22
C HIS A 375 -7.33 -26.77 13.94
N PRO A 376 -8.64 -27.09 13.96
CA PRO A 376 -9.15 -28.21 14.74
C PRO A 376 -8.61 -29.57 14.28
N ASP A 377 -8.38 -29.75 12.97
CA ASP A 377 -7.94 -31.03 12.42
C ASP A 377 -6.42 -31.28 12.54
N THR A 378 -5.60 -30.24 12.44
CA THR A 378 -4.13 -30.38 12.45
C THR A 378 -3.50 -30.01 13.79
N GLY A 379 -4.21 -29.25 14.63
CA GLY A 379 -3.66 -28.68 15.87
C GLY A 379 -2.66 -27.54 15.64
N GLU A 380 -2.43 -27.13 14.39
CA GLU A 380 -1.49 -26.06 14.06
C GLU A 380 -2.13 -24.68 14.21
N MET A 381 -1.31 -23.66 14.51
CA MET A 381 -1.77 -22.28 14.47
C MET A 381 -2.06 -21.88 13.03
N PHE A 382 -3.22 -21.26 12.79
CA PHE A 382 -3.49 -20.56 11.53
C PHE A 382 -3.48 -19.05 11.78
N LEU A 383 -3.03 -18.34 10.74
CA LEU A 383 -3.12 -16.91 10.63
C LEU A 383 -3.41 -16.63 9.15
N VAL A 384 -4.63 -16.19 8.85
CA VAL A 384 -5.05 -15.82 7.49
C VAL A 384 -5.47 -14.37 7.44
N SER A 385 -5.18 -13.70 6.32
CA SER A 385 -5.49 -12.29 6.11
C SER A 385 -6.13 -12.08 4.75
N ASN A 386 -6.99 -11.07 4.64
CA ASN A 386 -7.57 -10.63 3.39
C ASN A 386 -7.72 -9.10 3.37
N ASN A 387 -7.33 -8.51 2.24
CA ASN A 387 -7.57 -7.12 1.90
C ASN A 387 -8.76 -7.04 0.92
N GLU A 388 -9.82 -6.32 1.29
CA GLU A 388 -10.97 -6.15 0.41
C GLU A 388 -10.74 -5.05 -0.61
N GLY A 389 -11.33 -5.24 -1.79
CA GLY A 389 -11.52 -4.14 -2.73
C GLY A 389 -12.49 -3.10 -2.18
N ILE A 390 -12.26 -1.85 -2.57
CA ILE A 390 -13.07 -0.68 -2.27
C ILE A 390 -13.62 -0.08 -3.56
N GLY A 391 -14.54 0.87 -3.42
CA GLY A 391 -14.94 1.72 -4.53
C GLY A 391 -13.91 2.81 -4.84
N TRP A 392 -13.51 2.93 -6.10
CA TRP A 392 -12.69 4.05 -6.55
C TRP A 392 -13.53 5.30 -6.77
N GLY A 393 -12.93 6.47 -6.56
CA GLY A 393 -13.61 7.74 -6.82
C GLY A 393 -13.94 7.95 -8.30
N ALA A 394 -15.07 8.57 -8.56
CA ALA A 394 -15.45 8.96 -9.91
C ALA A 394 -14.52 10.04 -10.47
N THR A 395 -14.39 10.07 -11.80
CA THR A 395 -13.58 11.06 -12.50
C THR A 395 -14.49 12.08 -13.20
N PRO A 396 -13.94 13.14 -13.83
CA PRO A 396 -14.73 14.05 -14.66
C PRO A 396 -15.43 13.39 -15.85
N ASN A 397 -15.00 12.18 -16.22
CA ASN A 397 -15.37 11.57 -17.50
C ASN A 397 -16.00 10.19 -17.38
N TYR A 398 -15.90 9.51 -16.24
CA TYR A 398 -16.41 8.15 -16.06
C TYR A 398 -16.60 7.78 -14.58
N ASP A 399 -17.45 6.79 -14.36
CA ASP A 399 -17.73 6.21 -13.03
C ASP A 399 -16.47 5.59 -12.41
N GLY A 400 -16.39 5.62 -11.09
CA GLY A 400 -15.34 4.94 -10.36
C GLY A 400 -15.43 3.41 -10.49
N ALA A 401 -14.27 2.75 -10.53
CA ALA A 401 -14.21 1.29 -10.58
C ALA A 401 -14.71 0.64 -9.28
N ASN A 402 -15.49 -0.42 -9.41
CA ASN A 402 -16.03 -1.18 -8.28
C ASN A 402 -14.98 -2.17 -7.75
N ALA A 403 -14.92 -2.34 -6.42
CA ALA A 403 -14.19 -3.42 -5.74
C ALA A 403 -12.71 -3.60 -6.15
N LEU A 404 -11.98 -2.50 -6.36
CA LEU A 404 -10.54 -2.52 -6.63
C LEU A 404 -9.74 -2.22 -5.37
N GLN A 405 -8.49 -2.67 -5.31
CA GLN A 405 -7.59 -2.31 -4.21
C GLN A 405 -7.36 -0.79 -4.15
N HIS A 406 -7.09 -0.27 -2.95
CA HIS A 406 -6.83 1.15 -2.74
C HIS A 406 -5.70 1.66 -3.67
N LEU A 407 -5.76 2.93 -4.07
CA LEU A 407 -4.82 3.53 -5.03
C LEU A 407 -3.36 3.49 -4.56
N SER A 408 -3.12 3.44 -3.25
CA SER A 408 -1.78 3.28 -2.68
C SER A 408 -1.25 1.84 -2.73
N THR A 409 -2.07 0.86 -3.12
CA THR A 409 -1.77 -0.58 -3.07
C THR A 409 -2.34 -1.34 -4.27
N THR A 410 -2.39 -0.73 -5.47
CA THR A 410 -3.10 -1.26 -6.64
C THR A 410 -2.60 -2.61 -7.18
N ALA A 411 -1.37 -3.00 -6.85
CA ALA A 411 -0.81 -4.29 -7.25
C ALA A 411 -1.21 -5.46 -6.32
N VAL A 412 -1.82 -5.15 -5.18
CA VAL A 412 -2.25 -6.14 -4.19
C VAL A 412 -3.45 -6.93 -4.70
N ARG A 413 -3.66 -8.13 -4.15
CA ARG A 413 -4.81 -8.98 -4.46
C ARG A 413 -5.56 -9.35 -3.19
N ASN A 414 -6.86 -9.58 -3.33
CA ASN A 414 -7.64 -10.26 -2.30
C ASN A 414 -7.30 -11.76 -2.31
N THR A 415 -7.47 -12.40 -1.16
CA THR A 415 -7.22 -13.84 -1.02
C THR A 415 -8.43 -14.63 -1.51
N SER A 416 -8.20 -15.69 -2.29
CA SER A 416 -9.28 -16.60 -2.72
C SER A 416 -10.02 -17.19 -1.52
N ILE A 417 -11.35 -17.27 -1.62
CA ILE A 417 -12.20 -17.91 -0.60
C ILE A 417 -11.74 -19.34 -0.35
N GLU A 418 -11.46 -20.11 -1.40
CA GLU A 418 -11.02 -21.50 -1.27
C GLU A 418 -9.71 -21.61 -0.49
N VAL A 419 -8.79 -20.65 -0.67
CA VAL A 419 -7.53 -20.61 0.08
C VAL A 419 -7.78 -20.29 1.55
N LEU A 420 -8.65 -19.32 1.85
CA LEU A 420 -9.00 -18.94 3.22
C LEU A 420 -9.69 -20.09 3.97
N GLU A 421 -10.65 -20.75 3.36
CA GLU A 421 -11.39 -21.89 3.95
C GLU A 421 -10.54 -23.15 4.06
N HIS A 422 -9.59 -23.36 3.15
CA HIS A 422 -8.66 -24.49 3.24
C HIS A 422 -7.63 -24.30 4.36
N ARG A 423 -7.23 -23.06 4.63
CA ARG A 423 -6.18 -22.74 5.63
C ARG A 423 -6.73 -22.46 7.03
N SER A 424 -8.02 -22.20 7.17
CA SER A 424 -8.62 -21.82 8.44
C SER A 424 -10.06 -22.32 8.56
N PRO A 425 -10.55 -22.60 9.78
CA PRO A 425 -11.89 -23.09 10.04
C PRO A 425 -12.92 -21.95 9.95
N VAL A 426 -13.00 -21.29 8.79
CA VAL A 426 -13.98 -20.27 8.45
C VAL A 426 -14.77 -20.70 7.23
N PHE A 427 -15.96 -20.16 7.06
CA PHE A 427 -16.82 -20.43 5.90
C PHE A 427 -17.43 -19.12 5.40
N HIS A 428 -17.29 -18.84 4.11
CA HIS A 428 -17.82 -17.64 3.47
C HIS A 428 -19.26 -17.89 3.03
N GLU A 429 -20.20 -17.20 3.69
CA GLU A 429 -21.62 -17.31 3.35
C GLU A 429 -22.02 -16.36 2.22
N ARG A 430 -21.26 -15.27 2.02
CA ARG A 430 -21.54 -14.25 1.02
C ARG A 430 -20.30 -13.47 0.62
N LEU A 431 -20.19 -13.13 -0.67
CA LEU A 431 -19.25 -12.15 -1.22
C LEU A 431 -19.91 -11.46 -2.42
N GLU A 432 -20.24 -10.19 -2.27
CA GLU A 432 -21.00 -9.42 -3.29
C GLU A 432 -20.58 -7.95 -3.32
N LEU A 433 -20.94 -7.24 -4.38
CA LEU A 433 -20.83 -5.79 -4.41
C LEU A 433 -21.81 -5.18 -3.39
N ARG A 434 -21.36 -4.15 -2.67
CA ARG A 434 -22.19 -3.45 -1.69
C ARG A 434 -23.04 -2.41 -2.43
N GLN A 435 -24.27 -2.77 -2.79
CA GLN A 435 -25.27 -1.87 -3.39
C GLN A 435 -25.34 -0.54 -2.62
N ASP A 436 -25.51 0.57 -3.34
CA ASP A 436 -25.61 1.94 -2.82
C ASP A 436 -24.38 2.47 -2.07
N SER A 437 -23.26 1.74 -2.03
CA SER A 437 -22.07 2.20 -1.29
C SER A 437 -21.31 3.32 -2.00
N GLY A 438 -21.40 3.41 -3.32
CA GLY A 438 -20.74 4.44 -4.13
C GLY A 438 -21.43 5.79 -4.01
N GLY A 439 -20.64 6.87 -3.95
CA GLY A 439 -21.15 8.24 -3.91
C GLY A 439 -21.87 8.59 -5.21
N ALA A 440 -23.10 9.09 -5.09
CA ALA A 440 -23.87 9.50 -6.26
C ALA A 440 -23.26 10.74 -6.92
N GLY A 441 -23.30 10.80 -8.25
CA GLY A 441 -22.86 11.95 -9.03
C GLY A 441 -23.30 11.80 -10.48
N ARG A 442 -23.02 12.80 -11.32
CA ARG A 442 -23.11 12.60 -12.78
C ARG A 442 -22.34 11.34 -13.17
N TRP A 443 -21.14 11.21 -12.60
CA TRP A 443 -20.38 9.98 -12.54
C TRP A 443 -20.42 9.44 -11.10
N ARG A 444 -20.84 8.18 -10.97
CA ARG A 444 -21.01 7.47 -9.70
C ARG A 444 -19.64 6.97 -9.23
N GLY A 445 -19.35 7.09 -7.94
CA GLY A 445 -18.18 6.42 -7.37
C GLY A 445 -18.35 4.90 -7.36
N GLY A 446 -17.24 4.18 -7.41
CA GLY A 446 -17.25 2.73 -7.37
C GLY A 446 -17.90 2.19 -6.09
N LEU A 447 -18.42 0.97 -6.17
CA LEU A 447 -18.97 0.25 -5.03
C LEU A 447 -17.87 -0.47 -4.26
N GLY A 448 -18.06 -0.56 -2.95
CA GLY A 448 -17.35 -1.50 -2.10
C GLY A 448 -17.91 -2.92 -2.20
N VAL A 449 -17.56 -3.74 -1.23
CA VAL A 449 -17.82 -5.18 -1.14
C VAL A 449 -18.45 -5.50 0.21
N CYS A 450 -19.38 -6.45 0.21
CA CYS A 450 -19.91 -7.09 1.40
C CYS A 450 -19.43 -8.55 1.44
N ARG A 451 -18.70 -8.90 2.50
CA ARG A 451 -18.28 -10.28 2.79
C ARG A 451 -18.85 -10.74 4.12
N GLU A 452 -19.50 -11.89 4.15
CA GLU A 452 -19.99 -12.50 5.39
C GLU A 452 -19.30 -13.83 5.64
N VAL A 453 -18.70 -13.97 6.83
CA VAL A 453 -17.87 -15.12 7.18
C VAL A 453 -18.33 -15.67 8.53
N LYS A 454 -18.46 -16.99 8.60
CA LYS A 454 -18.82 -17.76 9.78
C LYS A 454 -17.61 -18.54 10.30
N PHE A 455 -17.38 -18.53 11.60
CA PHE A 455 -16.38 -19.36 12.24
C PHE A 455 -16.93 -20.77 12.46
N LEU A 456 -16.14 -21.79 12.11
CA LEU A 456 -16.46 -23.21 12.30
C LEU A 456 -15.77 -23.79 13.55
N ALA A 457 -14.73 -23.13 14.03
CA ALA A 457 -14.03 -23.44 15.28
C ALA A 457 -13.79 -22.16 16.09
N THR A 458 -13.44 -22.29 17.36
CA THR A 458 -13.05 -21.14 18.19
C THR A 458 -11.78 -20.49 17.64
N GLY A 459 -11.78 -19.17 17.57
CA GLY A 459 -10.63 -18.38 17.12
C GLY A 459 -10.83 -16.90 17.41
N GLU A 460 -10.07 -16.06 16.74
CA GLU A 460 -10.15 -14.61 16.83
C GLU A 460 -10.29 -14.00 15.44
N VAL A 461 -11.07 -12.92 15.33
CA VAL A 461 -11.09 -12.05 14.17
C VAL A 461 -10.57 -10.67 14.56
N LEU A 462 -9.70 -10.12 13.72
CA LEU A 462 -9.24 -8.75 13.80
C LEU A 462 -9.92 -7.96 12.68
N SER A 463 -10.59 -6.89 13.07
CA SER A 463 -11.10 -5.88 12.17
C SER A 463 -9.95 -4.94 11.78
N MET A 464 -9.61 -4.87 10.50
CA MET A 464 -8.59 -3.94 9.97
C MET A 464 -9.29 -2.83 9.19
N LYS A 465 -9.97 -1.90 9.89
CA LYS A 465 -10.62 -0.74 9.27
C LYS A 465 -10.24 0.55 9.95
N LYS A 466 -10.05 1.57 9.13
CA LYS A 466 -10.17 2.97 9.53
C LYS A 466 -11.24 3.63 8.64
N LYS A 467 -11.45 4.94 8.79
CA LYS A 467 -12.46 5.68 8.01
C LYS A 467 -13.86 5.08 8.14
N THR A 468 -14.17 4.63 9.35
CA THR A 468 -15.47 4.14 9.82
C THR A 468 -16.32 5.28 10.40
N LYS A 469 -15.66 6.34 10.93
CA LYS A 469 -16.31 7.54 11.51
C LYS A 469 -16.44 8.69 10.51
N THR A 470 -15.53 8.79 9.54
CA THR A 470 -15.51 9.86 8.54
C THR A 470 -15.74 9.34 7.13
N LYS A 471 -16.56 10.05 6.35
CA LYS A 471 -16.88 9.69 4.97
C LYS A 471 -15.78 10.14 4.00
N PRO A 472 -15.41 9.31 3.00
CA PRO A 472 -14.64 9.76 1.85
C PRO A 472 -15.32 10.94 1.15
N TRP A 473 -14.54 11.76 0.44
CA TRP A 473 -15.04 13.00 -0.17
C TRP A 473 -15.49 12.80 -1.63
N GLY A 474 -16.59 13.45 -2.01
CA GLY A 474 -17.03 13.62 -3.40
C GLY A 474 -16.42 14.89 -4.02
N LEU A 475 -16.61 15.10 -5.32
CA LEU A 475 -16.01 16.22 -6.05
C LEU A 475 -17.01 16.91 -6.99
N ARG A 476 -16.88 18.24 -7.13
CA ARG A 476 -17.70 19.09 -8.02
C ARG A 476 -19.22 18.85 -7.93
N GLY A 477 -19.76 18.65 -6.72
CA GLY A 477 -21.20 18.42 -6.49
C GLY A 477 -21.60 16.95 -6.37
N GLY A 478 -20.66 16.02 -6.59
CA GLY A 478 -20.86 14.61 -6.28
C GLY A 478 -20.92 14.37 -4.78
N LEU A 479 -21.73 13.38 -4.40
CA LEU A 479 -22.02 13.03 -3.01
C LEU A 479 -20.95 12.09 -2.44
N GLN A 480 -20.88 12.09 -1.11
CA GLN A 480 -19.99 11.20 -0.36
C GLN A 480 -20.52 9.75 -0.38
N PRO A 481 -19.64 8.74 -0.40
CA PRO A 481 -20.01 7.33 -0.35
C PRO A 481 -20.35 6.86 1.06
N GLU A 482 -20.61 5.57 1.18
CA GLU A 482 -20.64 4.85 2.46
C GLU A 482 -19.24 4.58 3.00
N THR A 483 -19.11 4.59 4.33
CA THR A 483 -17.86 4.32 5.06
C THR A 483 -17.53 2.83 5.11
N ASN A 484 -16.29 2.51 5.47
CA ASN A 484 -15.92 1.16 5.88
C ASN A 484 -16.65 0.78 7.19
N ALA A 485 -16.92 -0.51 7.37
CA ALA A 485 -17.42 -1.06 8.62
C ALA A 485 -17.14 -2.57 8.73
N MET A 486 -17.11 -3.07 9.96
CA MET A 486 -17.32 -4.49 10.25
C MET A 486 -18.41 -4.61 11.29
N ILE A 487 -19.32 -5.55 11.09
CA ILE A 487 -20.32 -5.91 12.09
C ILE A 487 -19.98 -7.32 12.56
N VAL A 488 -19.62 -7.45 13.84
CA VAL A 488 -19.42 -8.74 14.51
C VAL A 488 -20.75 -9.18 15.11
N TRP A 489 -21.06 -10.47 14.99
CA TRP A 489 -22.35 -11.07 15.37
C TRP A 489 -23.57 -10.35 14.75
N PRO A 490 -23.57 -10.13 13.42
CA PRO A 490 -24.68 -9.47 12.75
C PRO A 490 -26.00 -10.21 13.01
N ASP A 491 -27.10 -9.45 13.04
CA ASP A 491 -28.47 -9.97 13.18
C ASP A 491 -28.72 -10.70 14.52
N THR A 492 -27.98 -10.32 15.56
CA THR A 492 -28.16 -10.78 16.95
C THR A 492 -28.24 -9.59 17.92
N ASP A 493 -28.74 -9.82 19.14
CA ASP A 493 -28.83 -8.78 20.19
C ASP A 493 -27.46 -8.26 20.67
N ARG A 494 -26.37 -8.99 20.35
CA ARG A 494 -25.00 -8.59 20.68
C ARG A 494 -24.23 -8.02 19.48
N ALA A 495 -24.91 -7.68 18.39
CA ALA A 495 -24.26 -7.13 17.21
C ALA A 495 -23.39 -5.92 17.55
N HIS A 496 -22.16 -5.92 17.06
CA HIS A 496 -21.16 -4.91 17.38
C HIS A 496 -20.54 -4.34 16.11
N ARG A 497 -20.64 -3.02 15.91
CA ARG A 497 -19.97 -2.33 14.81
C ARG A 497 -18.53 -2.02 15.25
N ALA A 498 -17.60 -2.87 14.81
CA ALA A 498 -16.21 -2.81 15.20
C ALA A 498 -15.47 -1.64 14.56
N ARG A 499 -14.55 -1.02 15.33
CA ARG A 499 -13.46 -0.20 14.77
C ARG A 499 -12.28 -1.13 14.40
N MET A 500 -11.05 -0.66 14.46
CA MET A 500 -9.86 -1.53 14.39
C MET A 500 -9.68 -2.27 15.74
N GLU A 501 -10.24 -3.47 15.85
CA GLU A 501 -10.39 -4.21 17.11
C GLU A 501 -10.26 -5.73 16.92
N ARG A 502 -10.02 -6.45 18.02
CA ARG A 502 -9.93 -7.91 18.08
C ARG A 502 -11.12 -8.50 18.84
N PHE A 503 -11.68 -9.59 18.32
CA PHE A 503 -12.82 -10.29 18.92
C PHE A 503 -12.59 -11.79 18.96
N THR A 504 -12.90 -12.42 20.09
CA THR A 504 -13.00 -13.88 20.19
C THR A 504 -14.30 -14.36 19.54
N MET A 505 -14.17 -15.37 18.68
CA MET A 505 -15.26 -15.95 17.90
C MET A 505 -15.42 -17.42 18.28
N TYR A 506 -16.67 -17.87 18.40
CA TYR A 506 -17.02 -19.27 18.66
C TYR A 506 -17.67 -19.92 17.42
N PRO A 507 -17.74 -21.26 17.35
CA PRO A 507 -18.43 -21.94 16.26
C PRO A 507 -19.85 -21.42 16.05
N GLY A 508 -20.16 -21.02 14.82
CA GLY A 508 -21.43 -20.42 14.43
C GLY A 508 -21.45 -18.89 14.49
N ASP A 509 -20.50 -18.25 15.17
CA ASP A 509 -20.37 -16.79 15.17
C ASP A 509 -19.99 -16.29 13.77
N ARG A 510 -20.47 -15.08 13.45
CA ARG A 510 -20.28 -14.47 12.14
C ARG A 510 -19.71 -13.07 12.25
N PHE A 511 -19.04 -12.62 11.20
CA PHE A 511 -18.82 -11.20 10.96
C PHE A 511 -19.21 -10.83 9.53
N ARG A 512 -19.66 -9.59 9.36
CA ARG A 512 -19.96 -8.96 8.07
C ARG A 512 -18.98 -7.83 7.84
N ASN A 513 -18.10 -8.01 6.86
CA ASN A 513 -17.13 -7.03 6.42
C ASN A 513 -17.73 -6.16 5.30
N LEU A 514 -17.70 -4.84 5.46
CA LEU A 514 -18.31 -3.87 4.55
C LEU A 514 -17.26 -2.85 4.14
N SER A 515 -16.70 -2.97 2.94
CA SER A 515 -15.80 -1.93 2.44
C SER A 515 -16.58 -0.71 1.94
N GLY A 516 -15.92 0.45 1.97
CA GLY A 516 -16.46 1.73 1.55
C GLY A 516 -16.50 1.87 0.03
N GLY A 517 -17.33 2.80 -0.43
CA GLY A 517 -17.38 3.21 -1.84
C GLY A 517 -16.45 4.37 -2.15
N GLY A 518 -16.40 4.73 -3.44
CA GLY A 518 -15.71 5.94 -3.89
C GLY A 518 -16.64 7.14 -3.96
N GLY A 519 -16.11 8.36 -3.86
CA GLY A 519 -16.89 9.58 -3.99
C GLY A 519 -17.46 9.77 -5.40
N GLY A 520 -18.64 10.40 -5.49
CA GLY A 520 -19.23 10.79 -6.76
C GLY A 520 -18.57 12.02 -7.35
N TRP A 521 -18.77 12.24 -8.64
CA TRP A 521 -18.33 13.43 -9.35
C TRP A 521 -19.51 14.10 -10.08
N GLY A 522 -19.65 15.42 -9.94
CA GLY A 522 -20.73 16.19 -10.57
C GLY A 522 -22.08 15.99 -9.89
N ASP A 523 -23.06 16.82 -10.24
CA ASP A 523 -24.42 16.71 -9.67
C ASP A 523 -25.10 15.39 -10.09
N PRO A 524 -25.61 14.57 -9.16
CA PRO A 524 -26.33 13.33 -9.47
C PRO A 524 -27.51 13.51 -10.44
N LEU A 525 -28.18 14.66 -10.41
CA LEU A 525 -29.33 14.91 -11.29
C LEU A 525 -28.92 15.11 -12.76
N ASP A 526 -27.63 15.32 -13.03
CA ASP A 526 -27.05 15.42 -14.37
C ASP A 526 -26.63 14.05 -14.93
N ARG A 527 -26.70 12.96 -14.14
CA ARG A 527 -26.45 11.60 -14.64
C ARG A 527 -27.51 11.21 -15.66
N PRO A 528 -27.17 10.72 -16.87
CA PRO A 528 -28.14 10.23 -17.85
C PRO A 528 -29.08 9.18 -17.24
N VAL A 529 -30.37 9.27 -17.55
CA VAL A 529 -31.42 8.39 -17.00
C VAL A 529 -31.15 6.93 -17.36
N GLU A 530 -30.63 6.71 -18.56
CA GLU A 530 -30.28 5.39 -19.11
C GLU A 530 -29.16 4.74 -18.30
N LEU A 531 -28.19 5.52 -17.82
CA LEU A 531 -27.13 5.01 -16.96
C LEU A 531 -27.65 4.68 -15.55
N VAL A 532 -28.60 5.47 -15.02
CA VAL A 532 -29.26 5.14 -13.75
C VAL A 532 -30.09 3.87 -13.87
N LEU A 533 -30.78 3.66 -14.99
CA LEU A 533 -31.49 2.41 -15.27
C LEU A 533 -30.52 1.23 -15.29
N GLN A 534 -29.39 1.36 -15.98
CA GLN A 534 -28.37 0.31 -16.01
C GLN A 534 -27.81 0.01 -14.62
N ASP A 535 -27.49 1.03 -13.83
CA ASP A 535 -27.02 0.84 -12.44
C ASP A 535 -28.05 0.10 -11.58
N VAL A 536 -29.36 0.30 -11.80
CA VAL A 536 -30.40 -0.44 -11.07
C VAL A 536 -30.50 -1.89 -11.54
N LEU A 537 -30.40 -2.12 -12.85
CA LEU A 537 -30.43 -3.48 -13.41
C LEU A 537 -29.22 -4.31 -12.98
N ASP A 538 -28.06 -3.68 -12.84
CA ASP A 538 -26.82 -4.30 -12.34
C ASP A 538 -26.76 -4.35 -10.79
N GLU A 539 -27.83 -3.93 -10.11
CA GLU A 539 -27.94 -3.87 -8.65
C GLU A 539 -26.88 -2.98 -7.98
N TYR A 540 -26.30 -2.03 -8.71
CA TYR A 540 -25.35 -1.06 -8.18
C TYR A 540 -26.03 0.03 -7.37
N VAL A 541 -27.21 0.45 -7.84
CA VAL A 541 -28.07 1.47 -7.23
C VAL A 541 -29.42 0.82 -6.95
N SER A 542 -29.96 1.00 -5.74
CA SER A 542 -31.31 0.51 -5.43
C SER A 542 -32.39 1.38 -6.06
N LEU A 543 -33.62 0.85 -6.12
CA LEU A 543 -34.80 1.62 -6.55
C LEU A 543 -35.01 2.89 -5.72
N GLU A 544 -34.78 2.80 -4.40
CA GLU A 544 -34.89 3.94 -3.50
C GLU A 544 -33.83 5.00 -3.84
N GLN A 545 -32.58 4.58 -4.02
CA GLN A 545 -31.48 5.49 -4.28
C GLN A 545 -31.54 6.12 -5.68
N ALA A 546 -32.07 5.40 -6.67
CA ALA A 546 -32.38 5.94 -8.00
C ALA A 546 -33.36 7.12 -7.90
N GLU A 547 -34.42 6.99 -7.10
CA GLU A 547 -35.41 8.05 -6.94
C GLU A 547 -34.86 9.20 -6.08
N LYS A 548 -34.20 8.88 -4.96
CA LYS A 548 -33.75 9.85 -3.96
C LYS A 548 -32.53 10.67 -4.40
N ALA A 549 -31.48 10.01 -4.87
CA ALA A 549 -30.23 10.68 -5.21
C ALA A 549 -30.23 11.16 -6.66
N TYR A 550 -30.71 10.34 -7.58
CA TYR A 550 -30.67 10.64 -9.00
C TYR A 550 -31.96 11.24 -9.54
N GLY A 551 -33.07 11.25 -8.81
CA GLY A 551 -34.34 11.76 -9.32
C GLY A 551 -34.86 10.96 -10.52
N VAL A 552 -34.70 9.63 -10.50
CA VAL A 552 -35.17 8.71 -11.54
C VAL A 552 -36.06 7.66 -10.91
N LYS A 553 -37.29 7.53 -11.42
CA LYS A 553 -38.24 6.52 -10.98
C LYS A 553 -38.33 5.39 -11.98
N MET A 554 -38.11 4.16 -11.50
CA MET A 554 -38.30 2.94 -12.29
C MET A 554 -39.78 2.58 -12.38
N ARG A 555 -40.20 2.07 -13.54
CA ARG A 555 -41.56 1.65 -13.83
C ARG A 555 -41.65 0.13 -13.91
N ALA A 556 -42.86 -0.39 -13.68
CA ALA A 556 -43.13 -1.82 -13.74
C ALA A 556 -42.91 -2.45 -15.13
N ASP A 557 -42.85 -1.63 -16.19
CA ASP A 557 -42.58 -2.06 -17.56
C ASP A 557 -41.08 -2.13 -17.90
N GLY A 558 -40.20 -1.93 -16.92
CA GLY A 558 -38.73 -1.95 -17.10
C GLY A 558 -38.14 -0.64 -17.62
N THR A 559 -38.93 0.42 -17.76
CA THR A 559 -38.46 1.75 -18.17
C THR A 559 -38.18 2.67 -16.99
N ALA A 560 -37.41 3.74 -17.23
CA ALA A 560 -37.05 4.74 -16.22
C ALA A 560 -37.56 6.12 -16.64
N THR A 561 -38.04 6.93 -15.69
CA THR A 561 -38.43 8.32 -15.98
C THR A 561 -37.90 9.33 -14.97
N PRO A 562 -37.51 10.54 -15.42
CA PRO A 562 -37.16 11.63 -14.52
C PRO A 562 -38.28 11.96 -13.55
N THR A 563 -37.95 12.27 -12.29
CA THR A 563 -38.88 12.82 -11.31
C THR A 563 -38.98 14.35 -11.45
N GLY A 564 -39.90 14.95 -10.68
CA GLY A 564 -40.07 16.40 -10.59
C GLY A 564 -38.76 17.15 -10.29
N ALA A 565 -37.86 16.54 -9.51
CA ALA A 565 -36.57 17.10 -9.12
C ALA A 565 -35.64 17.40 -10.31
N ARG A 566 -35.74 16.61 -11.40
CA ARG A 566 -35.01 16.86 -12.66
C ARG A 566 -35.74 17.85 -13.57
N SER A 567 -37.07 17.75 -13.63
CA SER A 567 -37.90 18.49 -14.59
C SER A 567 -37.89 20.01 -14.43
N GLY A 568 -37.45 20.53 -13.28
CA GLY A 568 -37.32 21.97 -13.01
C GLY A 568 -35.98 22.60 -13.45
N ARG A 569 -35.03 21.81 -13.95
CA ARG A 569 -33.72 22.31 -14.40
C ARG A 569 -33.77 22.64 -15.88
N SER A 570 -33.66 23.93 -16.22
CA SER A 570 -33.42 24.32 -17.61
C SER A 570 -32.05 23.77 -18.04
N PRO A 571 -31.90 23.22 -19.25
CA PRO A 571 -30.60 22.79 -19.74
C PRO A 571 -29.68 24.01 -19.79
N SER A 572 -28.57 23.97 -19.03
CA SER A 572 -27.52 24.98 -19.04
C SER A 572 -26.56 24.80 -20.20
#